data_AF-A0A0K9PEU0-F1
#
_entry.id   AF-A0A0K9PEU0-F1
#
_cell.length_a   1.000
_cell.length_b   1.000
_cell.length_c   1.000
_cell.angle_alpha   90.00
_cell.angle_beta   90.00
_cell.angle_gamma   90.00
#
_symmetry.space_group_name_H-M   'P 1'
#
loop_
_entity.id
_entity.type
_entity.pdbx_description
1 polymer ?
#
loop_
_entity_poly.entity_id
_entity_poly.type
_entity_poly.pdbx_seq_one_letter_code
_entity_poly.pdbx_strand_id
1 'polypeptide(L)'
;MHLYNLWLPEPVLVETARERESFAKVVKSTIEIWRPDDPDSVDSTLKFIPIIDIFLKVRSDISLEDVDTLLVFGFEVFHASQNNLYAQVRWGFILTKLLKKFGKKLPVKVQWRPFYECLVKTHFKRNTGPEGWRLRQLHFQTITYLVKNCRMFFPSGSANEIWDEFRSALENPWHNSCLESSGFVKLFLPMNPENEDFFTSDWIKHCIDIWESIPNCPFWNIQWTSILERCIKNYILFDWECFLPALFTKYLNMFEV
;
A
#
# COMPACT_ATOMS: atom_id res chain seq x y z
N MET A 1 1.25 25.90 -7.16
CA MET A 1 1.68 26.68 -5.98
C MET A 1 0.67 26.61 -4.82
N HIS A 2 1.14 26.43 -3.58
CA HIS A 2 0.28 26.32 -2.38
C HIS A 2 -0.14 27.70 -1.84
N LEU A 3 -1.35 27.82 -1.27
CA LEU A 3 -1.94 29.10 -0.82
C LEU A 3 -1.02 29.90 0.11
N TYR A 4 -0.40 29.25 1.10
CA TYR A 4 0.48 29.93 2.05
C TYR A 4 1.81 30.41 1.43
N ASN A 5 2.24 29.84 0.30
CA ASN A 5 3.47 30.28 -0.35
C ASN A 5 3.28 31.63 -1.03
N LEU A 6 2.04 32.03 -1.32
CA LEU A 6 1.70 33.35 -1.85
C LEU A 6 1.84 34.47 -0.80
N TRP A 7 1.98 34.12 0.50
CA TRP A 7 2.16 35.09 1.58
C TRP A 7 3.63 35.32 1.94
N LEU A 8 4.55 34.71 1.20
CA LEU A 8 5.98 34.90 1.41
C LEU A 8 6.40 36.30 0.93
N PRO A 9 7.41 36.93 1.57
CA PRO A 9 7.97 38.17 1.07
C PRO A 9 8.46 38.03 -0.37
N GLU A 10 8.33 39.08 -1.18
CA GLU A 10 8.64 39.08 -2.62
C GLU A 10 10.00 38.44 -2.98
N PRO A 11 11.12 38.73 -2.26
CA PRO A 11 12.41 38.11 -2.57
C PRO A 11 12.40 36.59 -2.40
N VAL A 12 11.65 36.08 -1.42
CA VAL A 12 11.53 34.64 -1.16
C VAL A 12 10.61 34.00 -2.19
N LEU A 13 9.51 34.68 -2.56
CA LEU A 13 8.57 34.22 -3.57
C LEU A 13 9.27 33.98 -4.92
N VAL A 14 10.15 34.90 -5.34
CA VAL A 14 10.94 34.75 -6.57
C VAL A 14 11.83 33.50 -6.52
N GLU A 15 12.47 33.22 -5.38
CA GLU A 15 13.28 32.02 -5.22
C GLU A 15 12.44 30.73 -5.22
N THR A 16 11.18 30.77 -4.75
CA THR A 16 10.30 29.59 -4.81
C THR A 16 10.01 29.13 -6.24
N ALA A 17 10.09 30.01 -7.24
CA ALA A 17 9.92 29.63 -8.64
C ALA A 17 11.02 28.65 -9.12
N ARG A 18 12.21 28.71 -8.52
CA ARG A 18 13.35 27.81 -8.82
C ARG A 18 13.21 26.44 -8.15
N GLU A 19 12.25 26.25 -7.26
CA GLU A 19 12.05 24.96 -6.58
C GLU A 19 11.72 23.84 -7.56
N ARG A 20 10.98 24.15 -8.64
CA ARG A 20 10.63 23.17 -9.68
C ARG A 20 11.88 22.61 -10.35
N GLU A 21 12.78 23.48 -10.80
CA GLU A 21 14.05 23.08 -11.42
C GLU A 21 14.98 22.38 -10.41
N SER A 22 14.97 22.84 -9.17
CA SER A 22 15.76 22.24 -8.09
C SER A 22 15.30 20.82 -7.79
N PHE A 23 13.98 20.57 -7.78
CA PHE A 23 13.42 19.24 -7.60
C PHE A 23 13.79 18.32 -8.77
N ALA A 24 13.67 18.79 -10.02
CA ALA A 24 14.08 18.02 -11.21
C ALA A 24 15.56 17.62 -11.15
N LYS A 25 16.45 18.52 -10.72
CA LYS A 25 17.87 18.22 -10.48
C LYS A 25 18.08 17.15 -9.42
N VAL A 26 17.31 17.20 -8.32
CA VAL A 26 17.37 16.19 -7.26
C VAL A 26 16.91 14.84 -7.77
N VAL A 27 15.80 14.77 -8.52
CA VAL A 27 15.30 13.52 -9.11
C VAL A 27 16.35 12.93 -10.05
N LYS A 28 16.88 13.72 -10.98
CA LYS A 28 17.94 13.30 -11.90
C LYS A 28 19.17 12.77 -11.16
N SER A 29 19.67 13.50 -10.16
CA SER A 29 20.85 13.10 -9.37
C SER A 29 20.60 11.83 -8.56
N THR A 30 19.36 11.60 -8.12
CA THR A 30 18.96 10.40 -7.37
C THR A 30 18.97 9.17 -8.27
N ILE A 31 18.55 9.32 -9.53
CA ILE A 31 18.52 8.23 -10.51
C ILE A 31 19.94 7.90 -10.98
N GLU A 32 20.74 8.92 -11.32
CA GLU A 32 22.09 8.73 -11.85
C GLU A 32 23.07 8.06 -10.88
N ILE A 33 22.82 8.17 -9.57
CA ILE A 33 23.71 7.57 -8.56
C ILE A 33 23.45 6.08 -8.35
N TRP A 34 22.26 5.61 -8.68
CA TRP A 34 21.89 4.22 -8.49
C TRP A 34 22.39 3.37 -9.65
N ARG A 35 23.00 2.23 -9.32
CA ARG A 35 23.55 1.29 -10.28
C ARG A 35 22.99 -0.10 -9.96
N PRO A 36 22.18 -0.70 -10.83
CA PRO A 36 21.57 -2.01 -10.56
C PRO A 36 22.59 -3.11 -10.23
N ASP A 37 23.78 -3.04 -10.81
CA ASP A 37 24.85 -4.02 -10.63
C ASP A 37 25.63 -3.86 -9.31
N ASP A 38 25.44 -2.74 -8.60
CA ASP A 38 26.14 -2.39 -7.38
C ASP A 38 25.14 -2.30 -6.20
N PRO A 39 25.06 -3.33 -5.34
CA PRO A 39 24.16 -3.34 -4.19
C PRO A 39 24.35 -2.16 -3.24
N ASP A 40 25.58 -1.65 -3.11
CA ASP A 40 25.91 -0.54 -2.19
C ASP A 40 25.45 0.81 -2.75
N SER A 41 25.19 0.88 -4.06
CA SER A 41 24.65 2.09 -4.71
C SER A 41 23.28 2.49 -4.17
N VAL A 42 22.51 1.53 -3.63
CA VAL A 42 21.23 1.79 -2.97
C VAL A 42 21.42 2.75 -1.79
N ASP A 43 22.45 2.57 -0.97
CA ASP A 43 22.70 3.42 0.20
C ASP A 43 23.03 4.86 -0.21
N SER A 44 23.67 5.02 -1.37
CA SER A 44 23.96 6.33 -1.96
C SER A 44 22.69 7.10 -2.35
N THR A 45 21.59 6.41 -2.63
CA THR A 45 20.29 7.04 -2.92
C THR A 45 19.62 7.63 -1.67
N LEU A 46 19.90 7.05 -0.49
CA LEU A 46 19.20 7.38 0.77
C LEU A 46 19.43 8.82 1.22
N LYS A 47 20.55 9.43 0.82
CA LYS A 47 20.87 10.84 1.11
C LYS A 47 19.89 11.83 0.48
N PHE A 48 19.21 11.44 -0.60
CA PHE A 48 18.24 12.29 -1.28
C PHE A 48 16.84 12.21 -0.65
N ILE A 49 16.53 11.15 0.11
CA ILE A 49 15.21 10.97 0.72
C ILE A 49 14.82 12.13 1.66
N PRO A 50 15.68 12.63 2.57
CA PRO A 50 15.36 13.81 3.36
C PRO A 50 15.12 15.06 2.51
N ILE A 51 15.87 15.23 1.42
CA ILE A 51 15.74 16.38 0.51
C ILE A 51 14.38 16.34 -0.19
N ILE A 52 14.00 15.19 -0.75
CA ILE A 52 12.69 14.96 -1.36
C ILE A 52 11.58 15.23 -0.33
N ASP A 53 11.72 14.72 0.90
CA ASP A 53 10.74 14.93 1.97
C ASP A 53 10.52 16.42 2.30
N ILE A 54 11.55 17.25 2.21
CA ILE A 54 11.46 18.70 2.41
C ILE A 54 10.57 19.33 1.32
N PHE A 55 10.81 19.04 0.04
CA PHE A 55 9.95 19.52 -1.06
C PHE A 55 8.48 19.11 -0.87
N LEU A 56 8.24 17.90 -0.36
CA LEU A 56 6.88 17.43 -0.08
C LEU A 56 6.22 18.21 1.07
N LYS A 57 6.96 18.46 2.16
CA LYS A 57 6.50 19.18 3.36
C LYS A 57 6.22 20.66 3.10
N VAL A 58 7.12 21.34 2.40
CA VAL A 58 7.01 22.77 2.07
C VAL A 58 5.95 23.02 0.98
N ARG A 59 5.40 21.95 0.40
CA ARG A 59 4.39 22.00 -0.66
C ARG A 59 4.87 22.81 -1.88
N SER A 60 6.14 22.62 -2.19
CA SER A 60 6.81 23.17 -3.36
C SER A 60 6.07 22.88 -4.65
N ASP A 61 6.20 23.79 -5.61
CA ASP A 61 5.68 23.60 -6.95
C ASP A 61 6.61 22.66 -7.72
N ILE A 62 6.19 21.41 -7.90
CA ILE A 62 6.98 20.36 -8.53
C ILE A 62 6.25 19.77 -9.73
N SER A 63 7.01 19.35 -10.76
CA SER A 63 6.44 18.76 -11.96
C SER A 63 5.83 17.38 -11.66
N LEU A 64 4.68 17.08 -12.25
CA LEU A 64 4.10 15.74 -12.14
C LEU A 64 4.95 14.68 -12.84
N GLU A 65 5.61 15.04 -13.94
CA GLU A 65 6.54 14.16 -14.69
C GLU A 65 7.73 13.71 -13.82
N ASP A 66 8.32 14.64 -13.07
CA ASP A 66 9.43 14.34 -12.15
C ASP A 66 8.97 13.43 -11.00
N VAL A 67 7.74 13.64 -10.51
CA VAL A 67 7.15 12.80 -9.47
C VAL A 67 6.85 11.40 -9.98
N ASP A 68 6.34 11.26 -11.20
CA ASP A 68 6.08 9.96 -11.83
C ASP A 68 7.38 9.18 -12.03
N THR A 69 8.39 9.84 -12.59
CA THR A 69 9.74 9.29 -12.75
C THR A 69 10.30 8.82 -11.41
N LEU A 70 10.18 9.63 -10.36
CA LEU A 70 10.64 9.29 -9.02
C LEU A 70 9.85 8.14 -8.38
N LEU A 71 8.55 8.01 -8.66
CA LEU A 71 7.73 6.90 -8.18
C LEU A 71 8.16 5.59 -8.82
N VAL A 72 8.31 5.56 -10.15
CA VAL A 72 8.77 4.38 -10.89
C VAL A 72 10.13 3.94 -10.39
N PHE A 73 11.09 4.86 -10.36
CA PHE A 73 12.43 4.61 -9.83
C PHE A 73 12.40 4.14 -8.37
N GLY A 74 11.62 4.79 -7.51
CA GLY A 74 11.56 4.45 -6.10
C GLY A 74 11.02 3.03 -5.85
N PHE A 75 10.04 2.59 -6.65
CA PHE A 75 9.57 1.19 -6.59
C PHE A 75 10.62 0.22 -7.09
N GLU A 76 11.35 0.55 -8.16
CA GLU A 76 12.45 -0.27 -8.67
C GLU A 76 13.53 -0.48 -7.61
N VAL A 77 14.01 0.61 -6.99
CA VAL A 77 14.98 0.55 -5.89
C VAL A 77 14.42 -0.23 -4.70
N PHE A 78 13.16 0.01 -4.31
CA PHE A 78 12.51 -0.71 -3.21
C PHE A 78 12.49 -2.23 -3.46
N HIS A 79 12.17 -2.66 -4.68
CA HIS A 79 12.12 -4.07 -5.06
C HIS A 79 13.50 -4.70 -5.24
N ALA A 80 14.51 -3.94 -5.67
CA ALA A 80 15.90 -4.39 -5.73
C ALA A 80 16.51 -4.56 -4.32
N SER A 81 16.06 -3.77 -3.34
CA SER A 81 16.61 -3.71 -1.98
C SER A 81 16.15 -4.83 -1.04
N GLN A 82 15.83 -6.04 -1.54
CA GLN A 82 15.29 -7.13 -0.70
C GLN A 82 16.19 -7.55 0.47
N ASN A 83 17.50 -7.35 0.31
CA ASN A 83 18.51 -7.67 1.32
C ASN A 83 18.89 -6.48 2.21
N ASN A 84 18.29 -5.31 2.01
CA ASN A 84 18.54 -4.10 2.79
C ASN A 84 17.20 -3.52 3.25
N LEU A 85 16.72 -4.00 4.40
CA LEU A 85 15.43 -3.58 4.96
C LEU A 85 15.42 -2.10 5.34
N TYR A 86 16.59 -1.55 5.69
CA TYR A 86 16.70 -0.12 5.99
C TYR A 86 16.37 0.71 4.74
N ALA A 87 16.96 0.38 3.60
CA ALA A 87 16.64 1.05 2.34
C ALA A 87 15.15 0.92 1.97
N GLN A 88 14.57 -0.28 2.11
CA GLN A 88 13.13 -0.49 1.88
C GLN A 88 12.26 0.36 2.81
N VAL A 89 12.60 0.47 4.10
CA VAL A 89 11.88 1.34 5.04
C VAL A 89 11.93 2.80 4.59
N ARG A 90 13.11 3.29 4.21
CA ARG A 90 13.30 4.70 3.83
C ARG A 90 12.55 5.02 2.53
N TRP A 91 12.69 4.17 1.52
CA TRP A 91 11.98 4.32 0.25
C TRP A 91 10.47 4.12 0.39
N GLY A 92 10.03 3.12 1.14
CA GLY A 92 8.60 2.87 1.34
C GLY A 92 7.89 4.03 2.03
N PHE A 93 8.56 4.73 2.95
CA PHE A 93 8.02 5.93 3.58
C PHE A 93 7.82 7.08 2.58
N ILE A 94 8.82 7.38 1.74
CA ILE A 94 8.72 8.48 0.77
C ILE A 94 7.75 8.15 -0.36
N LEU A 95 7.75 6.92 -0.85
CA LEU A 95 6.77 6.42 -1.84
C LEU A 95 5.34 6.60 -1.33
N THR A 96 5.08 6.25 -0.07
CA THR A 96 3.75 6.43 0.52
C THR A 96 3.32 7.90 0.51
N LYS A 97 4.23 8.83 0.82
CA LYS A 97 3.93 10.27 0.79
C LYS A 97 3.66 10.78 -0.63
N LEU A 98 4.47 10.33 -1.60
CA LEU A 98 4.29 10.68 -3.01
C LEU A 98 2.95 10.18 -3.53
N LEU A 99 2.60 8.90 -3.30
CA LEU A 99 1.32 8.32 -3.70
C LEU A 99 0.13 9.04 -3.08
N LYS A 100 0.18 9.33 -1.78
CA LYS A 100 -0.90 10.05 -1.10
C LYS A 100 -1.15 11.44 -1.67
N LYS A 101 -0.08 12.15 -2.07
CA LYS A 101 -0.17 13.54 -2.53
C LYS A 101 -0.45 13.65 -4.03
N PHE A 102 0.13 12.76 -4.84
CA PHE A 102 0.14 12.88 -6.30
C PHE A 102 -0.42 11.67 -7.04
N GLY A 103 -0.56 10.51 -6.40
CA GLY A 103 -0.90 9.26 -7.08
C GLY A 103 -2.19 9.33 -7.90
N LYS A 104 -3.23 10.01 -7.41
CA LYS A 104 -4.50 10.18 -8.16
C LYS A 104 -4.39 11.07 -9.41
N LYS A 105 -3.31 11.86 -9.53
CA LYS A 105 -3.05 12.78 -10.66
C LYS A 105 -2.14 12.15 -11.71
N LEU A 106 -1.67 10.94 -11.46
CA LEU A 106 -0.67 10.25 -12.26
C LEU A 106 -1.24 8.90 -12.72
N PRO A 107 -0.84 8.40 -13.89
CA PRO A 107 -1.28 7.09 -14.39
C PRO A 107 -0.52 5.95 -13.70
N VAL A 108 -0.45 5.96 -12.37
CA VAL A 108 0.33 4.99 -11.59
C VAL A 108 -0.34 3.62 -11.65
N LYS A 109 0.44 2.60 -12.02
CA LYS A 109 0.08 1.19 -11.92
C LYS A 109 1.07 0.47 -11.04
N VAL A 110 0.57 -0.25 -10.05
CA VAL A 110 1.40 -0.98 -9.08
C VAL A 110 0.98 -2.44 -9.06
N GLN A 111 1.94 -3.35 -9.23
CA GLN A 111 1.70 -4.79 -9.12
C GLN A 111 1.70 -5.21 -7.65
N TRP A 112 0.74 -6.04 -7.25
CA TRP A 112 0.60 -6.49 -5.86
C TRP A 112 1.59 -7.61 -5.51
N ARG A 113 1.89 -8.49 -6.48
CA ARG A 113 2.68 -9.72 -6.30
C ARG A 113 4.08 -9.48 -5.70
N PRO A 114 4.87 -8.48 -6.15
CA PRO A 114 6.19 -8.22 -5.56
C PRO A 114 6.14 -7.88 -4.07
N PHE A 115 5.11 -7.17 -3.60
CA PHE A 115 4.96 -6.87 -2.17
C PHE A 115 4.57 -8.11 -1.37
N TYR A 116 3.69 -8.95 -1.91
CA TYR A 116 3.31 -10.21 -1.29
C TYR A 116 4.54 -11.12 -1.11
N GLU A 117 5.31 -11.32 -2.17
CA GLU A 117 6.53 -12.11 -2.11
C GLU A 117 7.54 -11.53 -1.12
N CYS A 118 7.73 -10.21 -1.09
CA CYS A 118 8.61 -9.55 -0.14
C CYS A 118 8.16 -9.79 1.30
N LEU A 119 6.85 -9.67 1.58
CA LEU A 119 6.28 -9.96 2.90
C LEU A 119 6.55 -11.41 3.31
N VAL A 120 6.24 -12.37 2.44
CA VAL A 120 6.41 -13.80 2.74
C VAL A 120 7.88 -14.16 2.96
N LYS A 121 8.76 -13.77 2.03
CA LYS A 121 10.21 -14.05 2.08
C LYS A 121 10.90 -13.41 3.29
N THR A 122 10.42 -12.26 3.74
CA THR A 122 11.04 -11.52 4.86
C THR A 122 10.43 -11.85 6.20
N HIS A 123 9.11 -11.86 6.32
CA HIS A 123 8.41 -11.88 7.62
C HIS A 123 7.80 -13.23 7.99
N PHE A 124 7.50 -14.09 7.01
CA PHE A 124 6.85 -15.39 7.24
C PHE A 124 7.87 -16.56 7.24
N LYS A 125 9.13 -16.27 7.58
CA LYS A 125 10.19 -17.26 7.79
C LYS A 125 10.54 -17.40 9.26
N ARG A 126 10.93 -18.61 9.67
CA ARG A 126 11.35 -18.92 11.06
C ARG A 126 12.60 -18.15 11.51
N ASN A 127 13.48 -17.78 10.58
CA ASN A 127 14.72 -17.06 10.89
C ASN A 127 14.51 -15.53 10.88
N THR A 128 14.89 -14.87 11.97
CA THR A 128 14.78 -13.43 12.15
C THR A 128 15.83 -12.61 11.40
N GLY A 129 16.88 -13.24 10.85
CA GLY A 129 17.90 -12.56 10.05
C GLY A 129 18.80 -11.60 10.87
N PRO A 130 19.90 -11.10 10.27
CA PRO A 130 20.94 -10.36 11.01
C PRO A 130 20.57 -8.90 11.33
N GLU A 131 19.60 -8.31 10.65
CA GLU A 131 19.23 -6.88 10.76
C GLU A 131 18.48 -6.51 12.05
N GLY A 132 18.14 -7.50 12.87
CA GLY A 132 17.52 -7.32 14.16
C GLY A 132 16.00 -7.11 14.13
N TRP A 133 15.36 -7.38 15.27
CA TRP A 133 13.90 -7.36 15.43
C TRP A 133 13.29 -5.98 15.16
N ARG A 134 13.93 -4.91 15.64
CA ARG A 134 13.39 -3.55 15.58
C ARG A 134 13.24 -3.05 14.15
N LEU A 135 14.26 -3.26 13.30
CA LEU A 135 14.22 -2.87 11.90
C LEU A 135 13.21 -3.70 11.12
N ARG A 136 13.10 -5.01 11.40
CA ARG A 136 12.07 -5.86 10.80
C ARG A 136 10.66 -5.41 11.14
N GLN A 137 10.38 -5.08 12.41
CA GLN A 137 9.08 -4.58 12.81
C GLN A 137 8.74 -3.27 12.07
N LEU A 138 9.71 -2.36 11.97
CA LEU A 138 9.54 -1.11 11.23
C LEU A 138 9.30 -1.38 9.73
N HIS A 139 10.07 -2.28 9.13
CA HIS A 139 9.88 -2.71 7.75
C HIS A 139 8.48 -3.28 7.52
N PHE A 140 8.00 -4.18 8.39
CA PHE A 140 6.65 -4.73 8.30
C PHE A 140 5.59 -3.64 8.36
N GLN A 141 5.71 -2.68 9.27
CA GLN A 141 4.80 -1.53 9.36
C GLN A 141 4.85 -0.67 8.09
N THR A 142 6.05 -0.39 7.56
CA THR A 142 6.22 0.42 6.36
C THR A 142 5.64 -0.26 5.13
N ILE A 143 5.96 -1.52 4.87
CA ILE A 143 5.48 -2.23 3.68
C ILE A 143 3.97 -2.43 3.72
N THR A 144 3.39 -2.80 4.87
CA THR A 144 1.93 -2.96 5.01
C THR A 144 1.21 -1.62 4.84
N TYR A 145 1.79 -0.52 5.32
CA TYR A 145 1.25 0.81 5.12
C TYR A 145 1.39 1.27 3.65
N LEU A 146 2.52 1.01 3.00
CA LEU A 146 2.73 1.29 1.59
C LEU A 146 1.70 0.54 0.74
N VAL A 147 1.56 -0.78 0.92
CA VAL A 147 0.59 -1.61 0.20
C VAL A 147 -0.83 -1.06 0.33
N LYS A 148 -1.26 -0.66 1.54
CA LYS A 148 -2.58 -0.06 1.74
C LYS A 148 -2.82 1.18 0.87
N ASN A 149 -1.77 1.97 0.59
CA ASN A 149 -1.82 3.15 -0.27
C ASN A 149 -1.63 2.80 -1.76
N CYS A 150 -0.93 1.70 -2.08
CA CYS A 150 -0.77 1.20 -3.44
C CYS A 150 -2.05 0.53 -3.99
N ARG A 151 -2.88 -0.06 -3.13
CA ARG A 151 -4.09 -0.83 -3.53
C ARG A 151 -5.01 -0.11 -4.52
N MET A 152 -5.17 1.21 -4.40
CA MET A 152 -6.04 1.95 -5.31
C MET A 152 -5.51 1.99 -6.75
N PHE A 153 -4.22 1.68 -6.94
CA PHE A 153 -3.47 1.72 -8.19
C PHE A 153 -3.17 0.32 -8.74
N PHE A 154 -3.77 -0.73 -8.17
CA PHE A 154 -3.64 -2.09 -8.71
C PHE A 154 -4.42 -2.20 -10.03
N PRO A 155 -3.85 -2.85 -11.06
CA PRO A 155 -4.50 -2.95 -12.36
C PRO A 155 -5.78 -3.80 -12.30
N SER A 156 -6.62 -3.68 -13.33
CA SER A 156 -7.75 -4.57 -13.57
C SER A 156 -7.33 -6.05 -13.53
N GLY A 157 -8.14 -6.90 -12.91
CA GLY A 157 -7.85 -8.33 -12.75
C GLY A 157 -7.09 -8.68 -11.47
N SER A 158 -6.46 -7.71 -10.80
CA SER A 158 -5.75 -7.95 -9.54
C SER A 158 -6.67 -8.52 -8.44
N ALA A 159 -7.94 -8.09 -8.38
CA ALA A 159 -8.87 -8.63 -7.39
C ALA A 159 -9.13 -10.13 -7.61
N ASN A 160 -9.32 -10.57 -8.85
CA ASN A 160 -9.47 -11.97 -9.20
C ASN A 160 -8.22 -12.77 -8.84
N GLU A 161 -7.04 -12.32 -9.25
CA GLU A 161 -5.77 -13.00 -8.95
C GLU A 161 -5.53 -13.18 -7.45
N ILE A 162 -5.74 -12.11 -6.67
CA ILE A 162 -5.58 -12.13 -5.21
C ILE A 162 -6.59 -13.09 -4.59
N TRP A 163 -7.84 -13.05 -5.06
CA TRP A 163 -8.87 -13.93 -4.53
C TRP A 163 -8.57 -15.39 -4.84
N ASP A 164 -8.22 -15.72 -6.09
CA ASP A 164 -7.92 -17.09 -6.50
C ASP A 164 -6.68 -17.67 -5.79
N GLU A 165 -5.69 -16.83 -5.49
CA GLU A 165 -4.52 -17.21 -4.69
C GLU A 165 -4.90 -17.69 -3.29
N PHE A 166 -5.83 -17.00 -2.62
CA PHE A 166 -6.12 -17.20 -1.20
C PHE A 166 -7.42 -17.97 -0.93
N ARG A 167 -8.34 -18.08 -1.90
CA ARG A 167 -9.67 -18.68 -1.73
C ARG A 167 -9.61 -20.08 -1.14
N SER A 168 -8.82 -20.97 -1.72
CA SER A 168 -8.71 -22.37 -1.27
C SER A 168 -8.26 -22.49 0.19
N ALA A 169 -7.37 -21.60 0.64
CA ALA A 169 -6.90 -21.56 2.01
C ALA A 169 -7.94 -20.95 2.97
N LEU A 170 -8.74 -19.97 2.52
CA LEU A 170 -9.82 -19.37 3.30
C LEU A 170 -10.96 -20.34 3.57
N GLU A 171 -11.32 -21.16 2.58
CA GLU A 171 -12.40 -22.14 2.65
C GLU A 171 -12.08 -23.33 3.57
N ASN A 172 -10.81 -23.48 3.99
CA ASN A 172 -10.39 -24.55 4.89
C ASN A 172 -10.17 -24.02 6.32
N PRO A 173 -11.20 -23.98 7.18
CA PRO A 173 -11.10 -23.47 8.55
C PRO A 173 -10.21 -24.31 9.46
N TRP A 174 -9.86 -25.54 9.06
CA TRP A 174 -9.07 -26.48 9.86
C TRP A 174 -7.57 -26.23 9.81
N HIS A 175 -7.10 -25.38 8.89
CA HIS A 175 -5.69 -25.07 8.73
C HIS A 175 -5.40 -23.60 9.02
N ASN A 176 -4.31 -23.31 9.74
CA ASN A 176 -3.93 -21.94 10.13
C ASN A 176 -3.73 -20.98 8.95
N SER A 177 -3.53 -21.52 7.75
CA SER A 177 -3.45 -20.75 6.51
C SER A 177 -4.71 -19.95 6.24
N CYS A 178 -5.89 -20.34 6.74
CA CYS A 178 -7.11 -19.53 6.58
C CYS A 178 -6.95 -18.16 7.23
N LEU A 179 -6.40 -18.10 8.45
CA LEU A 179 -6.17 -16.86 9.19
C LEU A 179 -5.13 -15.98 8.49
N GLU A 180 -4.02 -16.57 8.05
CA GLU A 180 -2.98 -15.84 7.28
C GLU A 180 -3.56 -15.29 5.96
N SER A 181 -4.30 -16.12 5.23
CA SER A 181 -4.94 -15.76 3.97
C SER A 181 -5.94 -14.62 4.15
N SER A 182 -6.75 -14.64 5.22
CA SER A 182 -7.67 -13.53 5.52
C SER A 182 -6.93 -12.23 5.80
N GLY A 183 -5.76 -12.30 6.43
CA GLY A 183 -4.87 -11.16 6.62
C GLY A 183 -4.33 -10.62 5.31
N PHE A 184 -3.91 -11.50 4.39
CA PHE A 184 -3.44 -11.10 3.05
C PHE A 184 -4.56 -10.53 2.18
N VAL A 185 -5.74 -11.15 2.14
CA VAL A 185 -6.90 -10.61 1.41
C VAL A 185 -7.29 -9.24 1.96
N LYS A 186 -7.35 -9.07 3.29
CA LYS A 186 -7.57 -7.73 3.87
C LYS A 186 -6.49 -6.73 3.45
N LEU A 187 -5.24 -7.16 3.39
CA LEU A 187 -4.13 -6.26 3.05
C LEU A 187 -4.12 -5.89 1.57
N PHE A 188 -4.35 -6.83 0.67
CA PHE A 188 -4.10 -6.70 -0.77
C PHE A 188 -5.36 -6.48 -1.61
N LEU A 189 -6.52 -7.04 -1.25
CA LEU A 189 -7.72 -6.98 -2.11
C LEU A 189 -8.07 -5.51 -2.44
N PRO A 190 -7.97 -5.10 -3.72
CA PRO A 190 -8.22 -3.73 -4.15
C PRO A 190 -9.73 -3.53 -4.33
N MET A 191 -10.22 -2.34 -3.97
CA MET A 191 -11.60 -1.91 -4.19
C MET A 191 -11.56 -0.58 -4.93
N ASN A 192 -10.91 -0.61 -6.08
CA ASN A 192 -10.79 0.51 -7.00
C ASN A 192 -11.74 0.31 -8.18
N PRO A 193 -12.05 1.38 -8.94
CA PRO A 193 -12.97 1.27 -10.07
C PRO A 193 -12.59 0.21 -11.11
N GLU A 194 -11.29 -0.04 -11.29
CA GLU A 194 -10.80 -1.03 -12.28
C GLU A 194 -11.07 -2.49 -11.91
N ASN A 195 -11.46 -2.76 -10.67
CA ASN A 195 -11.80 -4.09 -10.18
C ASN A 195 -13.24 -4.15 -9.63
N GLU A 196 -14.10 -3.18 -9.99
CA GLU A 196 -15.50 -3.13 -9.54
C GLU A 196 -16.29 -4.38 -9.92
N ASP A 197 -16.12 -4.88 -11.14
CA ASP A 197 -16.83 -6.05 -11.67
C ASP A 197 -16.61 -7.34 -10.86
N PHE A 198 -15.55 -7.40 -10.04
CA PHE A 198 -15.27 -8.53 -9.17
C PHE A 198 -16.28 -8.67 -8.02
N PHE A 199 -16.80 -7.55 -7.52
CA PHE A 199 -17.59 -7.49 -6.29
C PHE A 199 -19.08 -7.75 -6.54
N THR A 200 -19.39 -9.00 -6.90
CA THR A 200 -20.76 -9.45 -7.18
C THR A 200 -21.52 -9.85 -5.91
N SER A 201 -22.85 -9.94 -6.00
CA SER A 201 -23.70 -10.44 -4.92
C SER A 201 -23.32 -11.86 -4.47
N ASP A 202 -23.01 -12.73 -5.43
CA ASP A 202 -22.57 -14.10 -5.15
C ASP A 202 -21.23 -14.12 -4.39
N TRP A 203 -20.30 -13.23 -4.76
CA TRP A 203 -19.04 -13.10 -4.05
C TRP A 203 -19.25 -12.60 -2.61
N ILE A 204 -20.15 -11.62 -2.38
CA ILE A 204 -20.48 -11.13 -1.04
C ILE A 204 -21.11 -12.24 -0.19
N LYS A 205 -22.07 -12.98 -0.76
CA LYS A 205 -22.69 -14.13 -0.10
C LYS A 205 -21.65 -15.16 0.32
N HIS A 206 -20.77 -15.53 -0.61
CA HIS A 206 -19.69 -16.47 -0.36
C HIS A 206 -18.72 -15.97 0.73
N CYS A 207 -18.43 -14.67 0.78
CA CYS A 207 -17.64 -14.08 1.87
C CYS A 207 -18.33 -14.21 3.24
N ILE A 208 -19.66 -14.06 3.31
CA ILE A 208 -20.44 -14.25 4.54
C ILE A 208 -20.43 -15.73 4.95
N ASP A 209 -20.59 -16.66 4.00
CA ASP A 209 -20.52 -18.11 4.26
C ASP A 209 -19.14 -18.49 4.84
N ILE A 210 -18.05 -17.97 4.25
CA ILE A 210 -16.70 -18.17 4.78
C ILE A 210 -16.56 -17.53 6.17
N TRP A 211 -17.11 -16.34 6.40
CA TRP A 211 -17.09 -15.70 7.72
C TRP A 211 -17.82 -16.55 8.77
N GLU A 212 -18.89 -17.25 8.41
CA GLU A 212 -19.62 -18.17 9.30
C GLU A 212 -18.88 -19.46 9.64
N SER A 213 -17.90 -19.87 8.84
CA SER A 213 -17.15 -21.11 9.06
C SER A 213 -16.35 -21.16 10.38
N ILE A 214 -15.95 -20.00 10.93
CA ILE A 214 -15.21 -19.90 12.20
C ILE A 214 -15.98 -18.99 13.17
N PRO A 215 -16.81 -19.56 14.07
CA PRO A 215 -17.54 -18.77 15.06
C PRO A 215 -16.61 -18.28 16.18
N ASN A 216 -16.99 -17.18 16.84
CA ASN A 216 -16.37 -16.67 18.07
C ASN A 216 -14.85 -16.43 18.01
N CYS A 217 -14.30 -16.10 16.84
CA CYS A 217 -12.90 -15.74 16.68
C CYS A 217 -12.75 -14.22 16.43
N PRO A 218 -12.28 -13.43 17.42
CA PRO A 218 -12.13 -11.98 17.27
C PRO A 218 -11.20 -11.58 16.12
N PHE A 219 -10.12 -12.34 15.91
CA PHE A 219 -9.20 -12.10 14.80
C PHE A 219 -9.86 -12.33 13.44
N TRP A 220 -10.63 -13.41 13.28
CA TRP A 220 -11.38 -13.71 12.06
C TRP A 220 -12.42 -12.63 11.77
N ASN A 221 -13.19 -12.27 12.80
CA ASN A 221 -14.20 -11.23 12.73
C ASN A 221 -13.62 -9.88 12.28
N ILE A 222 -12.49 -9.43 12.85
CA ILE A 222 -11.89 -8.15 12.46
C ILE A 222 -11.28 -8.16 11.05
N GLN A 223 -10.93 -9.34 10.49
CA GLN A 223 -10.51 -9.41 9.09
C GLN A 223 -11.71 -9.21 8.15
N TRP A 224 -12.77 -9.98 8.32
CA TRP A 224 -13.95 -9.94 7.46
C TRP A 224 -14.74 -8.65 7.58
N THR A 225 -14.92 -8.12 8.80
CA THR A 225 -15.47 -6.78 9.01
C THR A 225 -14.70 -5.74 8.20
N SER A 226 -13.36 -5.77 8.22
CA SER A 226 -12.54 -4.79 7.50
C SER A 226 -12.56 -4.97 5.98
N ILE A 227 -12.81 -6.18 5.49
CA ILE A 227 -13.01 -6.43 4.05
C ILE A 227 -14.38 -5.86 3.66
N LEU A 228 -15.46 -6.29 4.31
CA LEU A 228 -16.82 -5.87 3.96
C LEU A 228 -17.07 -4.38 4.19
N GLU A 229 -16.53 -3.77 5.25
CA GLU A 229 -16.59 -2.32 5.49
C GLU A 229 -16.06 -1.54 4.28
N ARG A 230 -14.93 -1.99 3.71
CA ARG A 230 -14.36 -1.33 2.54
C ARG A 230 -15.21 -1.58 1.28
N CYS A 231 -15.85 -2.75 1.14
CA CYS A 231 -16.78 -2.99 0.04
C CYS A 231 -17.96 -2.03 0.12
N ILE A 232 -18.62 -1.96 1.28
CA ILE A 232 -19.78 -1.09 1.53
C ILE A 232 -19.44 0.38 1.23
N LYS A 233 -18.26 0.85 1.65
CA LYS A 233 -17.83 2.23 1.42
C LYS A 233 -17.59 2.58 -0.05
N ASN A 234 -17.17 1.63 -0.87
CA ASN A 234 -16.84 1.88 -2.28
C ASN A 234 -18.00 1.55 -3.23
N TYR A 235 -18.89 0.62 -2.86
CA TYR A 235 -20.01 0.15 -3.68
C TYR A 235 -21.36 0.56 -3.07
N ILE A 236 -21.59 1.87 -2.99
CA ILE A 236 -22.78 2.46 -2.33
C ILE A 236 -24.08 2.15 -3.10
N LEU A 237 -24.00 1.97 -4.42
CA LEU A 237 -25.16 1.68 -5.28
C LEU A 237 -25.57 0.20 -5.27
N PHE A 238 -24.78 -0.66 -4.64
CA PHE A 238 -25.09 -2.08 -4.51
C PHE A 238 -26.26 -2.29 -3.53
N ASP A 239 -27.17 -3.21 -3.85
CA ASP A 239 -28.30 -3.54 -2.98
C ASP A 239 -27.85 -4.47 -1.84
N TRP A 240 -27.68 -3.89 -0.65
CA TRP A 240 -27.26 -4.61 0.55
C TRP A 240 -28.42 -5.24 1.34
N GLU A 241 -29.69 -5.01 0.96
CA GLU A 241 -30.86 -5.34 1.77
C GLU A 241 -30.90 -6.82 2.17
N CYS A 242 -30.58 -7.71 1.22
CA CYS A 242 -30.53 -9.16 1.45
C CYS A 242 -29.44 -9.61 2.43
N PHE A 243 -28.39 -8.82 2.64
CA PHE A 243 -27.28 -9.14 3.53
C PHE A 243 -27.42 -8.50 4.91
N LEU A 244 -28.28 -7.48 5.06
CA LEU A 244 -28.43 -6.74 6.32
C LEU A 244 -28.71 -7.65 7.52
N PRO A 245 -29.68 -8.60 7.49
CA PRO A 245 -29.97 -9.43 8.66
C PRO A 245 -28.75 -10.19 9.17
N ALA A 246 -28.00 -10.85 8.27
CA ALA A 246 -26.80 -11.60 8.63
C ALA A 246 -25.71 -10.69 9.20
N LEU A 247 -25.46 -9.53 8.57
CA LEU A 247 -24.47 -8.57 9.02
C LEU A 247 -24.83 -7.97 10.39
N PHE A 248 -26.10 -7.59 10.59
CA PHE A 248 -26.56 -7.04 11.87
C PHE A 248 -26.38 -8.05 13.01
N THR A 249 -26.81 -9.31 12.82
CA THR A 249 -26.61 -10.36 13.83
C THR A 249 -25.12 -10.56 14.12
N LYS A 250 -24.26 -10.58 13.10
CA LYS A 250 -22.81 -10.72 13.28
C LYS A 250 -22.23 -9.58 14.11
N TYR A 251 -22.54 -8.33 13.75
CA TYR A 251 -22.04 -7.17 14.48
C TYR A 251 -22.56 -7.12 15.92
N LEU A 252 -23.85 -7.42 16.14
CA LEU A 252 -24.43 -7.50 17.47
C LEU A 252 -23.70 -8.52 18.34
N ASN A 253 -23.50 -9.74 17.82
CA ASN A 253 -22.76 -10.80 18.52
C ASN A 253 -21.31 -10.42 18.84
N MET A 254 -20.70 -9.47 18.12
CA MET A 254 -19.34 -8.98 18.45
C MET A 254 -19.33 -8.01 19.62
N PHE A 255 -20.45 -7.35 19.93
CA PHE A 255 -20.58 -6.47 21.10
C PHE A 255 -21.02 -7.21 22.37
N GLU A 256 -21.71 -8.34 22.21
CA GLU A 256 -22.26 -9.14 23.33
C GLU A 256 -21.25 -10.14 23.93
N VAL A 257 -19.98 -10.09 23.52
CA VAL A 257 -18.87 -10.95 24.01
C VAL A 257 -17.96 -10.20 24.97
#